data_AF-A0A931GDQ0-F1
#
_entry.id   AF-A0A931GDQ0-F1
#
_cell.length_a   1.000
_cell.length_b   1.000
_cell.length_c   1.000
_cell.angle_alpha   90.00
_cell.angle_beta   90.00
_cell.angle_gamma   90.00
#
_symmetry.space_group_name_H-M   'P 1'
#
loop_
_entity.id
_entity.type
_entity.pdbx_description
1 polymer ?
#
loop_
_entity_poly.entity_id
_entity_poly.type
_entity_poly.pdbx_seq_one_letter_code
_entity_poly.pdbx_strand_id
1 'polypeptide(L)'
;CHTADLNAVMCHRSINYVADMLEIKYGIPWIKINFIGAQATAKSLRKIAQYFDEPKLIERVENFIAKEMPEIEKVKAQVKKRCEGKLAMMFVGGSRAHSYQGIFNEIGMKTISAGYEFAHRDDYEGRRVIDDIKVDADSRNIQELEVKRDETRFLPRKTDDQLKELAAKGVTFKDYDGMMPDMDPDTLVIDDISQYETERLIEIYKPAIYCAGIKEKYAVQKSGIPMKQLHSYDSGGPYAGFKGAINFYQEIDRMVNSRVWKYLKAPWQKNPELSAKYVWE
;
A
#
# COMPACT_ATOMS: atom_id res chain seq x y z
N CYS A 1 -10.95 5.97 22.80
CA CYS A 1 -11.43 5.54 21.47
C CYS A 1 -12.93 5.82 21.31
N HIS A 2 -13.80 5.29 22.18
CA HIS A 2 -15.27 5.47 22.06
C HIS A 2 -15.81 6.92 22.18
N THR A 3 -14.93 7.89 22.48
CA THR A 3 -15.23 9.33 22.54
C THR A 3 -14.89 10.07 21.24
N ALA A 4 -14.39 9.38 20.22
CA ALA A 4 -14.12 9.96 18.90
C ALA A 4 -15.41 10.07 18.07
N ASP A 5 -15.37 10.93 17.05
CA ASP A 5 -16.51 11.13 16.14
C ASP A 5 -16.35 10.42 14.79
N LEU A 6 -15.14 9.94 14.48
CA LEU A 6 -14.82 9.25 13.23
C LEU A 6 -13.63 8.31 13.44
N ASN A 7 -13.73 7.09 12.93
CA ASN A 7 -12.59 6.18 12.79
C ASN A 7 -12.00 6.27 11.37
N ALA A 8 -10.70 6.54 11.25
CA ALA A 8 -9.99 6.54 9.98
C ALA A 8 -9.17 5.24 9.84
N VAL A 9 -9.65 4.32 9.00
CA VAL A 9 -9.07 2.99 8.84
C VAL A 9 -7.97 3.03 7.78
N MET A 10 -6.71 2.88 8.21
CA MET A 10 -5.56 2.80 7.29
C MET A 10 -5.34 1.36 6.82
N CYS A 11 -4.99 0.45 7.73
CA CYS A 11 -4.87 -0.98 7.44
C CYS A 11 -6.23 -1.65 7.61
N HIS A 12 -6.88 -2.04 6.51
CA HIS A 12 -8.21 -2.67 6.56
C HIS A 12 -8.16 -4.04 7.26
N ARG A 13 -7.39 -4.99 6.72
CA ARG A 13 -7.29 -6.37 7.22
C ARG A 13 -7.14 -6.51 8.73
N SER A 14 -6.31 -5.67 9.36
CA SER A 14 -6.00 -5.83 10.79
C SER A 14 -6.99 -5.19 11.75
N ILE A 15 -7.83 -4.25 11.29
CA ILE A 15 -8.64 -3.43 12.20
C ILE A 15 -10.09 -3.21 11.74
N ASN A 16 -10.50 -3.75 10.57
CA ASN A 16 -11.88 -3.64 10.10
C ASN A 16 -12.89 -4.18 11.12
N TYR A 17 -12.57 -5.29 11.80
CA TYR A 17 -13.40 -5.88 12.85
C TYR A 17 -13.66 -4.88 13.97
N VAL A 18 -12.62 -4.21 14.46
CA VAL A 18 -12.74 -3.22 15.52
C VAL A 18 -13.49 -1.98 15.04
N ALA A 19 -13.29 -1.58 13.78
CA ALA A 19 -14.04 -0.47 13.19
C ALA A 19 -15.55 -0.77 13.13
N ASP A 20 -15.93 -1.96 12.67
CA ASP A 20 -17.32 -2.43 12.63
C ASP A 20 -17.89 -2.59 14.06
N MET A 21 -17.12 -3.14 15.00
CA MET A 21 -17.54 -3.26 16.40
C MET A 21 -17.75 -1.90 17.08
N LEU A 22 -16.92 -0.89 16.80
CA LEU A 22 -17.08 0.47 17.34
C LEU A 22 -18.31 1.17 16.76
N GLU A 23 -18.62 0.94 15.49
CA GLU A 23 -19.84 1.43 14.86
C GLU A 23 -21.08 0.79 15.50
N ILE A 24 -21.11 -0.55 15.64
CA ILE A 24 -22.22 -1.26 16.27
C ILE A 24 -22.41 -0.86 17.73
N LYS A 25 -21.33 -0.83 18.51
CA LYS A 25 -21.40 -0.61 19.97
C LYS A 25 -21.65 0.84 20.35
N TYR A 26 -21.04 1.79 19.65
CA TYR A 26 -21.01 3.21 20.05
C TYR A 26 -21.59 4.16 19.00
N GLY A 27 -21.93 3.69 17.79
CA GLY A 27 -22.46 4.54 16.71
C GLY A 27 -21.40 5.39 16.01
N ILE A 28 -20.11 5.00 16.09
CA ILE A 28 -19.00 5.77 15.51
C ILE A 28 -18.70 5.26 14.10
N PRO A 29 -18.97 6.05 13.04
CA PRO A 29 -18.73 5.62 11.67
C PRO A 29 -17.23 5.52 11.38
N TRP A 30 -16.90 4.82 10.31
CA TRP A 30 -15.53 4.72 9.83
C TRP A 30 -15.40 4.89 8.32
N ILE A 31 -14.25 5.44 7.92
CA ILE A 31 -13.89 5.63 6.52
C ILE A 31 -12.52 4.99 6.24
N LYS A 32 -12.36 4.40 5.06
CA LYS A 32 -11.04 4.00 4.55
C LYS A 32 -10.23 5.24 4.18
N ILE A 33 -8.98 5.28 4.65
CA ILE A 33 -7.97 6.28 4.31
C ILE A 33 -6.67 5.63 3.85
N ASN A 34 -5.79 6.40 3.22
CA ASN A 34 -4.42 6.04 2.91
C ASN A 34 -3.51 7.26 3.09
N PHE A 35 -2.54 7.15 4.00
CA PHE A 35 -1.52 8.18 4.24
C PHE A 35 -0.16 7.85 3.63
N ILE A 36 -0.09 6.91 2.67
CA ILE A 36 1.13 6.61 1.92
C ILE A 36 1.09 7.34 0.59
N GLY A 37 2.02 8.27 0.36
CA GLY A 37 2.00 9.18 -0.79
C GLY A 37 1.33 10.52 -0.47
N ALA A 38 1.81 11.57 -1.12
CA ALA A 38 1.33 12.92 -0.87
C ALA A 38 -0.10 13.13 -1.40
N GLN A 39 -0.41 12.59 -2.59
CA GLN A 39 -1.76 12.72 -3.16
C GLN A 39 -2.77 11.89 -2.37
N ALA A 40 -2.42 10.66 -1.99
CA ALA A 40 -3.26 9.84 -1.13
C ALA A 40 -3.49 10.48 0.25
N THR A 41 -2.45 11.10 0.81
CA THR A 41 -2.56 11.86 2.07
C THR A 41 -3.52 13.04 1.93
N ALA A 42 -3.36 13.85 0.88
CA ALA A 42 -4.27 14.96 0.59
C ALA A 42 -5.72 14.49 0.39
N LYS A 43 -5.94 13.42 -0.39
CA LYS A 43 -7.25 12.79 -0.58
C LYS A 43 -7.87 12.34 0.74
N SER A 44 -7.08 11.72 1.61
CA SER A 44 -7.55 11.26 2.92
C SER A 44 -7.90 12.41 3.86
N LEU A 45 -7.09 13.48 3.89
CA LEU A 45 -7.40 14.68 4.67
C LEU A 45 -8.67 15.38 4.17
N ARG A 46 -8.85 15.48 2.85
CA ARG A 46 -10.08 16.00 2.23
C ARG A 46 -11.30 15.17 2.62
N LYS A 47 -11.20 13.84 2.55
CA LYS A 47 -12.28 12.93 2.94
C LYS A 47 -12.66 13.10 4.43
N ILE A 48 -11.66 13.26 5.30
CA ILE A 48 -11.89 13.55 6.73
C ILE A 48 -12.59 14.91 6.90
N ALA A 49 -12.12 15.97 6.23
CA ALA A 49 -12.74 17.29 6.33
C ALA A 49 -14.18 17.31 5.80
N GLN A 50 -14.43 16.61 4.69
CA GLN A 50 -15.76 16.43 4.11
C GLN A 50 -16.73 15.73 5.06
N TYR A 51 -16.28 14.73 5.84
CA TYR A 51 -17.12 14.08 6.84
C TYR A 51 -17.64 15.05 7.91
N PHE A 52 -16.76 15.91 8.43
CA PHE A 52 -17.14 16.91 9.42
C PHE A 52 -18.00 18.02 8.81
N ASP A 53 -17.82 18.30 7.51
CA ASP A 53 -18.57 19.29 6.71
C ASP A 53 -18.52 20.70 7.34
N GLU A 54 -17.38 21.02 7.94
CA GLU A 54 -17.13 22.32 8.57
C GLU A 54 -16.30 23.22 7.64
N PRO A 55 -16.82 24.40 7.21
CA PRO A 55 -16.12 25.27 6.27
C PRO A 55 -14.70 25.65 6.71
N LYS A 56 -14.52 25.96 8.00
CA LYS A 56 -13.20 26.31 8.57
C LYS A 56 -12.21 25.15 8.53
N LEU A 57 -12.67 23.91 8.74
CA LEU A 57 -11.81 22.73 8.68
C LEU A 57 -11.40 22.42 7.25
N ILE A 58 -12.34 22.51 6.31
CA ILE A 58 -12.09 22.32 4.88
C ILE A 58 -11.04 23.33 4.39
N GLU A 59 -11.24 24.62 4.70
CA GLU A 59 -10.28 25.68 4.34
C GLU A 59 -8.90 25.43 4.95
N ARG A 60 -8.84 25.03 6.24
CA ARG A 60 -7.57 24.71 6.90
C ARG A 60 -6.85 23.55 6.23
N VAL A 61 -7.58 22.51 5.82
CA VAL A 61 -7.02 21.35 5.13
C VAL A 61 -6.47 21.75 3.76
N GLU A 62 -7.21 22.51 2.96
CA GLU A 62 -6.72 22.96 1.66
C GLU A 62 -5.50 23.89 1.79
N ASN A 63 -5.50 24.81 2.75
CA ASN A 63 -4.36 25.68 3.03
C ASN A 63 -3.11 24.88 3.45
N PHE A 64 -3.30 23.83 4.28
CA PHE A 64 -2.21 22.94 4.68
C PHE A 64 -1.66 22.15 3.48
N ILE A 65 -2.54 21.57 2.65
CA ILE A 65 -2.14 20.84 1.43
C ILE A 65 -1.37 21.80 0.49
N ALA A 66 -1.91 22.98 0.22
CA ALA A 66 -1.27 23.97 -0.66
C ALA A 66 0.11 24.40 -0.19
N LYS A 67 0.34 24.42 1.13
CA LYS A 67 1.65 24.71 1.73
C LYS A 67 2.66 23.55 1.55
N GLU A 68 2.22 22.31 1.73
CA GLU A 68 3.12 21.14 1.71
C GLU A 68 3.49 20.70 0.28
N MET A 69 2.54 20.79 -0.67
CA MET A 69 2.69 20.24 -2.02
C MET A 69 3.84 20.78 -2.88
N PRO A 70 4.23 22.08 -2.85
CA PRO A 70 5.22 22.61 -3.80
C PRO A 70 6.58 21.91 -3.77
N GLU A 71 7.14 21.65 -2.59
CA GLU A 71 8.44 20.96 -2.49
C GLU A 71 8.33 19.49 -2.90
N ILE A 72 7.20 18.84 -2.59
CA ILE A 72 6.94 17.45 -2.95
C ILE A 72 6.87 17.30 -4.47
N GLU A 73 6.13 18.18 -5.14
CA GLU A 73 5.99 18.18 -6.60
C GLU A 73 7.34 18.40 -7.29
N LYS A 74 8.17 19.28 -6.75
CA LYS A 74 9.55 19.50 -7.22
C LYS A 74 10.40 18.23 -7.09
N VAL A 75 10.44 17.59 -5.93
CA VAL A 75 11.22 16.35 -5.72
C VAL A 75 10.66 15.21 -6.58
N LYS A 76 9.33 15.04 -6.61
CA LYS A 76 8.65 14.06 -7.45
C LYS A 76 9.03 14.22 -8.92
N ALA A 77 8.98 15.43 -9.46
CA ALA A 77 9.34 15.70 -10.85
C ALA A 77 10.81 15.38 -11.16
N GLN A 78 11.73 15.59 -10.21
CA GLN A 78 13.14 15.23 -10.39
C GLN A 78 13.35 13.71 -10.40
N VAL A 79 12.71 12.99 -9.47
CA VAL A 79 12.81 11.53 -9.37
C VAL A 79 12.10 10.84 -10.53
N LYS A 80 10.92 11.33 -10.93
CA LYS A 80 10.12 10.80 -12.04
C LYS A 80 10.95 10.70 -13.32
N LYS A 81 11.75 11.71 -13.66
CA LYS A 81 12.66 11.68 -14.83
C LYS A 81 13.63 10.48 -14.84
N ARG A 82 13.94 9.91 -13.67
CA ARG A 82 14.86 8.78 -13.50
C ARG A 82 14.16 7.46 -13.21
N CYS A 83 12.85 7.46 -12.99
CA CYS A 83 12.05 6.28 -12.65
C CYS A 83 10.93 5.98 -13.65
N GLU A 84 10.63 6.90 -14.56
CA GLU A 84 9.58 6.75 -15.58
C GLU A 84 9.69 5.42 -16.33
N GLY A 85 8.56 4.71 -16.42
CA GLY A 85 8.42 3.45 -17.15
C GLY A 85 9.06 2.24 -16.47
N LYS A 86 9.72 2.40 -15.32
CA LYS A 86 10.33 1.29 -14.60
C LYS A 86 9.29 0.44 -13.88
N LEU A 87 9.49 -0.87 -13.88
CA LEU A 87 8.57 -1.83 -13.29
C LEU A 87 8.86 -2.07 -11.81
N ALA A 88 7.80 -2.22 -11.01
CA ALA A 88 7.84 -2.59 -9.60
C ALA A 88 7.00 -3.83 -9.34
N MET A 89 7.43 -4.64 -8.37
CA MET A 89 6.65 -5.76 -7.80
C MET A 89 6.43 -5.54 -6.30
N MET A 90 5.27 -5.91 -5.76
CA MET A 90 4.94 -5.69 -4.34
C MET A 90 4.29 -6.89 -3.65
N PHE A 91 4.98 -7.50 -2.70
CA PHE A 91 4.48 -8.65 -1.94
C PHE A 91 4.69 -8.40 -0.45
N VAL A 92 3.61 -8.08 0.27
CA VAL A 92 3.68 -7.57 1.65
C VAL A 92 2.49 -8.13 2.44
N GLY A 93 2.54 -8.16 3.77
CA GLY A 93 1.51 -8.74 4.66
C GLY A 93 0.04 -8.71 4.19
N GLY A 94 -0.68 -7.58 4.36
CA GLY A 94 -2.12 -7.54 4.03
C GLY A 94 -2.73 -6.15 3.81
N SER A 95 -1.93 -5.17 3.40
CA SER A 95 -2.42 -3.79 3.14
C SER A 95 -1.46 -2.95 2.31
N ARG A 96 -0.15 -3.04 2.60
CA ARG A 96 0.85 -2.15 2.02
C ARG A 96 1.10 -2.43 0.53
N ALA A 97 0.89 -3.66 0.05
CA ALA A 97 1.01 -3.97 -1.38
C ALA A 97 0.00 -3.20 -2.24
N HIS A 98 -1.15 -2.79 -1.69
CA HIS A 98 -2.04 -1.81 -2.33
C HIS A 98 -1.64 -0.38 -1.98
N SER A 99 -1.50 -0.06 -0.69
CA SER A 99 -1.35 1.33 -0.24
C SER A 99 -0.13 2.06 -0.82
N TYR A 100 0.90 1.33 -1.24
CA TYR A 100 2.11 1.88 -1.85
C TYR A 100 2.06 2.03 -3.38
N GLN A 101 1.09 1.45 -4.09
CA GLN A 101 1.07 1.51 -5.56
C GLN A 101 0.96 2.95 -6.07
N GLY A 102 0.10 3.77 -5.44
CA GLY A 102 -0.06 5.17 -5.81
C GLY A 102 1.23 5.98 -5.75
N ILE A 103 2.07 5.79 -4.72
CA ILE A 103 3.32 6.54 -4.57
C ILE A 103 4.40 6.10 -5.59
N PHE A 104 4.35 4.86 -6.08
CA PHE A 104 5.16 4.43 -7.23
C PHE A 104 4.66 5.03 -8.54
N ASN A 105 3.34 5.04 -8.77
CA ASN A 105 2.72 5.63 -9.96
C ASN A 105 3.02 7.15 -10.05
N GLU A 106 3.06 7.85 -8.92
CA GLU A 106 3.41 9.27 -8.82
C GLU A 106 4.79 9.59 -9.43
N ILE A 107 5.76 8.68 -9.32
CA ILE A 107 7.11 8.79 -9.92
C ILE A 107 7.25 8.03 -11.24
N GLY A 108 6.13 7.68 -11.88
CA GLY A 108 6.09 7.09 -13.22
C GLY A 108 6.48 5.61 -13.27
N MET A 109 6.56 4.92 -12.14
CA MET A 109 6.79 3.47 -12.10
C MET A 109 5.46 2.72 -12.26
N LYS A 110 5.52 1.49 -12.79
CA LYS A 110 4.35 0.64 -12.99
C LYS A 110 4.42 -0.60 -12.09
N THR A 111 3.38 -0.85 -11.31
CA THR A 111 3.25 -2.08 -10.53
C THR A 111 2.76 -3.19 -11.45
N ILE A 112 3.62 -4.17 -11.76
CA ILE A 112 3.27 -5.25 -12.68
C ILE A 112 2.78 -6.52 -11.99
N SER A 113 3.07 -6.64 -10.70
CA SER A 113 2.54 -7.70 -9.86
C SER A 113 2.44 -7.24 -8.42
N ALA A 114 1.36 -7.63 -7.75
CA ALA A 114 1.17 -7.38 -6.34
C ALA A 114 0.51 -8.57 -5.65
N GLY A 115 0.71 -8.68 -4.33
CA GLY A 115 0.19 -9.79 -3.56
C GLY A 115 0.29 -9.58 -2.07
N TYR A 116 -0.48 -10.38 -1.35
CA TYR A 116 -0.49 -10.40 0.10
C TYR A 116 -0.04 -11.75 0.65
N GLU A 117 0.52 -11.73 1.86
CA GLU A 117 0.85 -12.96 2.60
C GLU A 117 -0.41 -13.57 3.24
N PHE A 118 -1.35 -12.72 3.70
CA PHE A 118 -2.48 -13.18 4.53
C PHE A 118 -3.74 -12.30 4.42
N ALA A 119 -3.86 -11.51 3.36
CA ALA A 119 -5.09 -10.73 3.18
C ALA A 119 -6.25 -11.64 2.77
N HIS A 120 -7.48 -11.19 2.97
CA HIS A 120 -8.65 -11.95 2.56
C HIS A 120 -9.18 -11.42 1.22
N ARG A 121 -10.18 -12.09 0.64
CA ARG A 121 -10.82 -11.66 -0.62
C ARG A 121 -11.33 -10.23 -0.58
N ASP A 122 -11.84 -9.75 0.56
CA ASP A 122 -12.29 -8.36 0.74
C ASP A 122 -11.16 -7.34 0.65
N ASP A 123 -9.89 -7.74 0.79
CA ASP A 123 -8.74 -6.84 0.58
C ASP A 123 -8.25 -6.79 -0.88
N TYR A 124 -8.54 -7.84 -1.64
CA TYR A 124 -8.25 -7.93 -3.07
C TYR A 124 -9.38 -7.35 -3.91
N GLU A 125 -10.58 -7.85 -3.68
CA GLU A 125 -11.80 -7.61 -4.45
C GLU A 125 -12.72 -6.59 -3.77
N GLY A 126 -12.39 -6.12 -2.57
CA GLY A 126 -13.20 -5.14 -1.85
C GLY A 126 -14.32 -5.75 -1.01
N ARG A 127 -14.84 -4.96 -0.06
CA ARG A 127 -15.83 -5.42 0.93
C ARG A 127 -17.15 -5.91 0.32
N ARG A 128 -17.43 -5.56 -0.94
CA ARG A 128 -18.59 -6.05 -1.70
C ARG A 128 -18.68 -7.57 -1.79
N VAL A 129 -17.58 -8.31 -1.61
CA VAL A 129 -17.58 -9.78 -1.67
C VAL A 129 -17.68 -10.45 -0.30
N ILE A 130 -17.78 -9.69 0.79
CA ILE A 130 -17.69 -10.23 2.16
C ILE A 130 -18.76 -11.28 2.45
N ASP A 131 -19.97 -11.08 1.94
CA ASP A 131 -21.11 -11.99 2.12
C ASP A 131 -20.92 -13.32 1.38
N ASP A 132 -20.06 -13.35 0.36
CA ASP A 132 -19.72 -14.53 -0.43
C ASP A 132 -18.47 -15.28 0.10
N ILE A 133 -17.83 -14.78 1.16
CA ILE A 133 -16.63 -15.41 1.73
C ILE A 133 -17.06 -16.64 2.55
N LYS A 134 -16.56 -17.81 2.15
CA LYS A 134 -16.75 -19.05 2.90
C LYS A 134 -15.66 -19.18 3.95
N VAL A 135 -16.05 -19.38 5.20
CA VAL A 135 -15.11 -19.70 6.28
C VAL A 135 -14.54 -21.09 6.03
N ASP A 136 -13.21 -21.18 5.93
CA ASP A 136 -12.51 -22.45 5.73
C ASP A 136 -12.38 -23.27 7.03
N ALA A 137 -11.93 -24.52 6.89
CA ALA A 137 -11.82 -25.44 8.02
C ALA A 137 -10.74 -25.04 9.03
N ASP A 138 -9.71 -24.32 8.59
CA ASP A 138 -8.56 -23.95 9.41
C ASP A 138 -8.83 -22.68 10.23
N SER A 139 -9.73 -21.82 9.74
CA SER A 139 -10.13 -20.54 10.33
C SER A 139 -11.41 -20.62 11.16
N ARG A 140 -12.20 -21.70 11.07
CA ARG A 140 -13.50 -21.84 11.77
C ARG A 140 -13.43 -21.78 13.30
N ASN A 141 -12.24 -22.01 13.87
CA ASN A 141 -12.03 -21.97 15.31
C ASN A 141 -11.63 -20.57 15.81
N ILE A 142 -11.48 -19.60 14.90
CA ILE A 142 -11.28 -18.20 15.28
C ILE A 142 -12.57 -17.71 15.91
N GLN A 143 -12.45 -17.14 17.11
CA GLN A 143 -13.60 -16.66 17.86
C GLN A 143 -14.22 -15.43 17.19
N GLU A 144 -15.48 -15.56 16.79
CA GLU A 144 -16.32 -14.42 16.40
C GLU A 144 -17.01 -13.84 17.63
N LEU A 145 -16.94 -12.52 17.80
CA LEU A 145 -17.55 -11.81 18.92
C LEU A 145 -18.87 -11.19 18.49
N GLU A 146 -19.96 -11.55 19.18
CA GLU A 146 -21.22 -10.83 19.04
C GLU A 146 -21.15 -9.51 19.83
N VAL A 147 -21.24 -8.38 19.12
CA VAL A 147 -21.23 -7.05 19.73
C VAL A 147 -22.61 -6.42 19.62
N LYS A 148 -23.11 -5.90 20.75
CA LYS A 148 -24.40 -5.21 20.85
C LYS A 148 -24.20 -3.72 21.13
N ARG A 149 -25.21 -2.93 20.78
CA ARG A 149 -25.29 -1.50 21.13
C ARG A 149 -25.15 -1.33 22.64
N ASP A 150 -24.33 -0.38 23.06
CA ASP A 150 -24.21 -0.04 24.47
C ASP A 150 -25.39 0.83 24.91
N GLU A 151 -26.15 0.39 25.92
CA GLU A 151 -27.38 1.08 26.37
C GLU A 151 -27.15 2.52 26.83
N THR A 152 -25.96 2.82 27.35
CA THR A 152 -25.64 4.12 27.95
C THR A 152 -24.74 4.99 27.08
N ARG A 153 -24.00 4.37 26.15
CA ARG A 153 -22.94 5.05 25.37
C ARG A 153 -23.16 5.01 23.87
N PHE A 154 -24.18 4.31 23.37
CA PHE A 154 -24.51 4.36 21.96
C PHE A 154 -24.99 5.76 21.58
N LEU A 155 -24.24 6.43 20.71
CA LEU A 155 -24.55 7.78 20.25
C LEU A 155 -24.14 7.90 18.77
N PRO A 156 -25.06 7.77 17.81
CA PRO A 156 -24.72 7.94 16.41
C PRO A 156 -24.22 9.38 16.15
N ARG A 157 -23.08 9.51 15.48
CA ARG A 157 -22.44 10.82 15.23
C ARG A 157 -23.07 11.61 14.09
N LYS A 158 -23.76 10.91 13.20
CA LYS A 158 -24.54 11.45 12.09
C LYS A 158 -25.85 10.66 12.01
N THR A 159 -26.91 11.32 11.56
CA THR A 159 -28.16 10.64 11.20
C THR A 159 -28.00 9.91 9.86
N ASP A 160 -28.89 8.95 9.56
CA ASP A 160 -28.87 8.23 8.28
C ASP A 160 -29.00 9.18 7.08
N ASP A 161 -29.79 10.25 7.21
CA ASP A 161 -29.95 11.24 6.15
C ASP A 161 -28.69 12.10 5.95
N GLN A 162 -27.99 12.45 7.04
CA GLN A 162 -26.69 13.11 6.94
C GLN A 162 -25.64 12.20 6.29
N LEU A 163 -25.65 10.90 6.60
CA LEU A 163 -24.75 9.93 5.96
C LEU A 163 -25.05 9.79 4.46
N LYS A 164 -26.33 9.76 4.06
CA LYS A 164 -26.73 9.75 2.65
C LYS A 164 -26.31 11.03 1.92
N GLU A 165 -26.46 12.20 2.55
CA GLU A 165 -26.02 13.46 1.98
C GLU A 165 -24.50 13.48 1.78
N LEU A 166 -23.74 13.03 2.78
CA LEU A 166 -22.28 12.90 2.69
C LEU A 166 -21.85 11.89 1.62
N ALA A 167 -22.57 10.77 1.49
CA ALA A 167 -22.33 9.79 0.44
C ALA A 167 -22.59 10.37 -0.95
N ALA A 168 -23.65 11.18 -1.13
CA ALA A 168 -23.92 11.90 -2.37
C ALA A 168 -22.84 12.95 -2.69
N LYS A 169 -22.16 13.50 -1.66
CA LYS A 169 -20.97 14.35 -1.79
C LYS A 169 -19.67 13.55 -2.02
N GLY A 170 -19.74 12.22 -2.13
CA GLY A 170 -18.60 11.34 -2.45
C GLY A 170 -17.87 10.74 -1.24
N VAL A 171 -18.41 10.85 -0.02
CA VAL A 171 -17.81 10.22 1.16
C VAL A 171 -18.30 8.77 1.29
N THR A 172 -17.44 7.81 0.98
CA THR A 172 -17.74 6.39 1.18
C THR A 172 -17.46 5.95 2.62
N PHE A 173 -18.48 5.40 3.28
CA PHE A 173 -18.44 4.86 4.64
C PHE A 173 -18.44 3.34 4.63
N LYS A 174 -17.80 2.75 5.65
CA LYS A 174 -17.80 1.30 5.87
C LYS A 174 -17.39 0.45 4.64
N ASP A 175 -16.57 1.03 3.78
CA ASP A 175 -16.27 0.45 2.48
C ASP A 175 -14.77 0.54 2.15
N TYR A 176 -14.34 -0.38 1.31
CA TYR A 176 -13.01 -0.49 0.76
C TYR A 176 -13.07 -1.31 -0.53
N ASP A 177 -12.61 -0.72 -1.64
CA ASP A 177 -12.74 -1.31 -2.98
C ASP A 177 -11.83 -2.52 -3.23
N GLY A 178 -10.80 -2.70 -2.40
CA GLY A 178 -9.77 -3.71 -2.57
C GLY A 178 -8.61 -3.23 -3.45
N MET A 179 -7.59 -4.07 -3.60
CA MET A 179 -6.40 -3.78 -4.41
C MET A 179 -6.66 -3.88 -5.92
N MET A 180 -7.42 -4.89 -6.35
CA MET A 180 -7.59 -5.21 -7.77
C MET A 180 -8.21 -4.07 -8.60
N PRO A 181 -9.22 -3.32 -8.10
CA PRO A 181 -9.78 -2.21 -8.89
C PRO A 181 -8.81 -1.06 -9.18
N ASP A 182 -7.78 -0.90 -8.35
CA ASP A 182 -6.77 0.16 -8.51
C ASP A 182 -5.55 -0.30 -9.34
N MET A 183 -5.49 -1.58 -9.75
CA MET A 183 -4.41 -2.13 -10.55
C MET A 183 -4.66 -1.97 -12.05
N ASP A 184 -3.59 -1.72 -12.82
CA ASP A 184 -3.66 -1.63 -14.27
C ASP A 184 -4.10 -2.99 -14.88
N PRO A 185 -4.80 -2.99 -16.04
CA PRO A 185 -5.05 -4.20 -16.80
C PRO A 185 -3.76 -4.98 -17.12
N ASP A 186 -3.88 -6.28 -17.32
CA ASP A 186 -2.76 -7.19 -17.66
C ASP A 186 -1.63 -7.22 -16.60
N THR A 187 -1.96 -6.94 -15.34
CA THR A 187 -1.06 -7.12 -14.19
C THR A 187 -1.41 -8.38 -13.40
N LEU A 188 -0.46 -8.88 -12.60
CA LEU A 188 -0.62 -10.11 -11.83
C LEU A 188 -0.98 -9.84 -10.38
N VAL A 189 -1.98 -10.58 -9.87
CA VAL A 189 -2.27 -10.66 -8.44
C VAL A 189 -1.97 -12.08 -7.97
N ILE A 190 -1.09 -12.22 -6.98
CA ILE A 190 -0.63 -13.51 -6.49
C ILE A 190 -0.72 -13.51 -4.97
N ASP A 191 -1.62 -14.33 -4.44
CA ASP A 191 -1.78 -14.54 -3.01
C ASP A 191 -0.76 -15.57 -2.52
N ASP A 192 -0.23 -15.36 -1.31
CA ASP A 192 0.76 -16.22 -0.66
C ASP A 192 1.92 -16.64 -1.59
N ILE A 193 2.55 -15.63 -2.21
CA ILE A 193 3.59 -15.88 -3.22
C ILE A 193 4.73 -16.76 -2.67
N SER A 194 5.04 -17.82 -3.42
CA SER A 194 6.14 -18.71 -3.10
C SER A 194 7.50 -18.15 -3.57
N GLN A 195 8.59 -18.69 -3.01
CA GLN A 195 9.95 -18.39 -3.48
C GLN A 195 10.13 -18.75 -4.96
N TYR A 196 9.54 -19.87 -5.41
CA TYR A 196 9.62 -20.31 -6.81
C TYR A 196 8.95 -19.31 -7.76
N GLU A 197 7.74 -18.86 -7.43
CA GLU A 197 7.04 -17.84 -8.23
C GLU A 197 7.80 -16.52 -8.23
N THR A 198 8.33 -16.10 -7.08
CA THR A 198 9.18 -14.91 -6.97
C THR A 198 10.38 -14.97 -7.92
N GLU A 199 11.13 -16.07 -7.92
CA GLU A 199 12.28 -16.26 -8.80
C GLU A 199 11.87 -16.24 -10.27
N ARG A 200 10.77 -16.91 -10.61
CA ARG A 200 10.29 -16.99 -11.98
C ARG A 200 9.80 -15.65 -12.52
N LEU A 201 9.09 -14.88 -11.70
CA LEU A 201 8.66 -13.52 -12.05
C LEU A 201 9.86 -12.59 -12.27
N ILE A 202 10.87 -12.66 -11.40
CA ILE A 202 12.09 -11.86 -11.55
C ILE A 202 12.80 -12.19 -12.86
N GLU A 203 12.88 -13.46 -13.25
CA GLU A 203 13.49 -13.89 -14.50
C GLU A 203 12.74 -13.38 -15.74
N ILE A 204 11.40 -13.46 -15.70
CA ILE A 204 10.51 -13.06 -16.80
C ILE A 204 10.49 -11.54 -16.96
N TYR A 205 10.16 -10.82 -15.89
CA TYR A 205 9.85 -9.40 -15.95
C TYR A 205 11.03 -8.48 -15.68
N LYS A 206 12.07 -8.97 -14.98
CA LYS A 206 13.27 -8.20 -14.62
C LYS A 206 12.91 -6.81 -14.06
N PRO A 207 12.11 -6.75 -12.97
CA PRO A 207 11.60 -5.49 -12.47
C PRO A 207 12.76 -4.59 -12.04
N ALA A 208 12.56 -3.28 -12.10
CA ALA A 208 13.58 -2.35 -11.63
C ALA A 208 13.69 -2.33 -10.11
N ILE A 209 12.63 -2.76 -9.41
CA ILE A 209 12.62 -2.92 -7.96
C ILE A 209 11.63 -4.00 -7.54
N TYR A 210 11.97 -4.72 -6.48
CA TYR A 210 11.07 -5.64 -5.79
C TYR A 210 10.79 -5.12 -4.38
N CYS A 211 9.57 -5.23 -3.90
CA CYS A 211 9.17 -4.74 -2.60
C CYS A 211 8.55 -5.86 -1.76
N ALA A 212 9.16 -6.17 -0.61
CA ALA A 212 8.72 -7.26 0.27
C ALA A 212 9.24 -7.14 1.71
N GLY A 213 9.51 -8.27 2.38
CA GLY A 213 10.04 -8.36 3.74
C GLY A 213 11.52 -8.74 3.80
N ILE A 214 12.00 -9.02 5.02
CA ILE A 214 13.42 -9.33 5.25
C ILE A 214 13.84 -10.69 4.68
N LYS A 215 12.91 -11.65 4.62
CA LYS A 215 13.19 -13.03 4.17
C LYS A 215 13.55 -13.03 2.68
N GLU A 216 12.85 -12.23 1.88
CA GLU A 216 13.02 -12.13 0.43
C GLU A 216 14.20 -11.23 0.05
N LYS A 217 14.54 -10.25 0.90
CA LYS A 217 15.48 -9.16 0.58
C LYS A 217 16.76 -9.63 -0.09
N TYR A 218 17.48 -10.53 0.55
CA TYR A 218 18.82 -10.89 0.09
C TYR A 218 18.78 -11.89 -1.07
N ALA A 219 17.75 -12.75 -1.14
CA ALA A 219 17.54 -13.62 -2.29
C ALA A 219 17.32 -12.79 -3.57
N VAL A 220 16.45 -11.77 -3.49
CA VAL A 220 16.21 -10.85 -4.60
C VAL A 220 17.45 -10.01 -4.93
N GLN A 221 18.16 -9.47 -3.93
CA GLN A 221 19.38 -8.70 -4.22
C GLN A 221 20.48 -9.54 -4.88
N LYS A 222 20.56 -10.84 -4.56
CA LYS A 222 21.49 -11.78 -5.21
C LYS A 222 21.14 -12.07 -6.68
N SER A 223 19.88 -11.90 -7.09
CA SER A 223 19.50 -11.94 -8.51
C SER A 223 19.86 -10.66 -9.27
N GLY A 224 20.36 -9.64 -8.56
CA GLY A 224 20.78 -8.37 -9.14
C GLY A 224 19.69 -7.30 -9.19
N ILE A 225 18.56 -7.55 -8.52
CA ILE A 225 17.44 -6.62 -8.46
C ILE A 225 17.46 -5.85 -7.13
N PRO A 226 17.33 -4.51 -7.13
CA PRO A 226 17.15 -3.75 -5.91
C PRO A 226 15.88 -4.19 -5.17
N MET A 227 15.98 -4.35 -3.86
CA MET A 227 14.85 -4.77 -3.03
C MET A 227 14.62 -3.79 -1.88
N LYS A 228 13.39 -3.23 -1.80
CA LYS A 228 12.93 -2.34 -0.72
C LYS A 228 12.08 -3.12 0.28
N GLN A 229 12.43 -3.04 1.57
CA GLN A 229 11.57 -3.57 2.62
C GLN A 229 10.40 -2.63 2.90
N LEU A 230 9.17 -3.06 2.65
CA LEU A 230 7.97 -2.28 2.97
C LEU A 230 7.40 -2.60 4.36
N HIS A 231 7.98 -3.54 5.11
CA HIS A 231 7.64 -3.79 6.51
C HIS A 231 8.44 -2.90 7.48
N SER A 232 9.77 -2.98 7.39
CA SER A 232 10.74 -2.31 8.27
C SER A 232 11.28 -0.99 7.71
N TYR A 233 10.95 -0.66 6.46
CA TYR A 233 11.49 0.49 5.72
C TYR A 233 13.01 0.48 5.56
N ASP A 234 13.65 -0.69 5.67
CA ASP A 234 15.10 -0.86 5.77
C ASP A 234 15.70 -0.03 6.92
N SER A 235 14.98 0.04 8.05
CA SER A 235 15.30 0.87 9.22
C SER A 235 15.27 2.38 8.92
N GLY A 236 14.67 2.79 7.80
CA GLY A 236 14.46 4.18 7.42
C GLY A 236 13.05 4.68 7.69
N GLY A 237 12.60 5.61 6.84
CA GLY A 237 11.31 6.28 6.97
C GLY A 237 11.38 7.59 7.77
N PRO A 238 10.22 8.18 8.12
CA PRO A 238 8.88 7.71 7.79
C PRO A 238 8.60 7.79 6.27
N TYR A 239 7.68 6.96 5.76
CA TYR A 239 7.15 7.04 4.39
C TYR A 239 5.69 7.46 4.31
N ALA A 240 5.00 7.58 5.46
CA ALA A 240 3.66 8.13 5.53
C ALA A 240 3.68 9.66 5.56
N GLY A 241 2.62 10.27 5.05
CA GLY A 241 2.41 11.71 4.98
C GLY A 241 3.27 12.41 3.92
N PHE A 242 3.16 13.74 3.89
CA PHE A 242 3.81 14.61 2.91
C PHE A 242 5.35 14.48 2.90
N LYS A 243 6.00 14.65 4.07
CA LYS A 243 7.45 14.45 4.19
C LYS A 243 7.86 13.00 3.90
N GLY A 244 7.02 12.03 4.27
CA GLY A 244 7.28 10.63 3.98
C GLY A 244 7.31 10.33 2.49
N ALA A 245 6.51 11.03 1.70
CA ALA A 245 6.54 10.89 0.24
C ALA A 245 7.89 11.30 -0.36
N ILE A 246 8.45 12.44 0.09
CA ILE A 246 9.79 12.90 -0.33
C ILE A 246 10.85 11.86 0.03
N ASN A 247 10.86 11.37 1.28
CA ASN A 247 11.80 10.35 1.73
C ASN A 247 11.71 9.09 0.87
N PHE A 248 10.49 8.69 0.50
CA PHE A 248 10.26 7.52 -0.32
C PHE A 248 10.79 7.72 -1.74
N TYR A 249 10.45 8.82 -2.43
CA TYR A 249 10.93 9.07 -3.79
C TYR A 249 12.46 9.06 -3.86
N GLN A 250 13.13 9.73 -2.93
CA GLN A 250 14.58 9.79 -2.86
C GLN A 250 15.20 8.41 -2.61
N GLU A 251 14.57 7.59 -1.76
CA GLU A 251 15.02 6.23 -1.50
C GLU A 251 14.90 5.35 -2.74
N ILE A 252 13.73 5.33 -3.39
CA ILE A 252 13.51 4.53 -4.59
C ILE A 252 14.49 4.93 -5.69
N ASP A 253 14.67 6.24 -5.90
CA ASP A 253 15.66 6.75 -6.85
C ASP A 253 17.07 6.26 -6.55
N ARG A 254 17.52 6.39 -5.30
CA ARG A 254 18.84 5.93 -4.85
C ARG A 254 19.04 4.44 -5.13
N MET A 255 18.04 3.62 -4.79
CA MET A 255 18.13 2.16 -4.91
C MET A 255 18.17 1.71 -6.37
N VAL A 256 17.25 2.22 -7.18
CA VAL A 256 17.07 1.80 -8.56
C VAL A 256 18.17 2.36 -9.48
N ASN A 257 18.72 3.53 -9.18
CA ASN A 257 19.76 4.17 -9.99
C ASN A 257 21.19 3.96 -9.44
N SER A 258 21.37 3.12 -8.42
CA SER A 258 22.70 2.80 -7.89
C SER A 258 23.58 2.12 -8.94
N ARG A 259 24.85 2.53 -9.01
CA ARG A 259 25.83 1.95 -9.95
C ARG A 259 26.22 0.52 -9.60
N VAL A 260 26.02 0.09 -8.36
CA VAL A 260 26.41 -1.24 -7.88
C VAL A 260 25.81 -2.36 -8.75
N TRP A 261 24.58 -2.18 -9.23
CA TRP A 261 23.88 -3.15 -10.08
C TRP A 261 24.54 -3.33 -11.46
N LYS A 262 25.36 -2.38 -11.92
CA LYS A 262 26.13 -2.49 -13.17
C LYS A 262 27.42 -3.29 -13.01
N TYR A 263 27.84 -3.57 -11.77
CA TYR A 263 29.11 -4.23 -11.44
C TYR A 263 28.93 -5.68 -10.95
N LEU A 264 27.75 -6.28 -11.16
CA LEU A 264 27.47 -7.66 -10.73
C LEU A 264 28.29 -8.71 -11.49
N LYS A 265 28.59 -8.47 -12.77
CA LYS A 265 29.43 -9.35 -13.59
C LYS A 265 30.87 -8.88 -13.55
N ALA A 266 31.78 -9.77 -13.16
CA ALA A 266 33.19 -9.46 -13.11
C ALA A 266 33.76 -9.21 -14.52
N PRO A 267 34.79 -8.36 -14.68
CA PRO A 267 35.37 -8.05 -16.00
C PRO A 267 35.81 -9.30 -16.79
N TRP A 268 36.42 -10.28 -16.11
CA TRP A 268 36.89 -11.53 -16.70
C TRP A 268 35.76 -12.49 -17.14
N GLN A 269 34.52 -12.27 -16.68
CA GLN A 269 33.36 -13.03 -17.19
C GLN A 269 32.83 -12.46 -18.51
N LYS A 270 33.13 -11.20 -18.83
CA LYS A 270 32.78 -10.57 -20.11
C LYS A 270 33.89 -10.76 -21.14
N ASN A 271 35.14 -10.54 -20.72
CA ASN A 271 36.33 -10.69 -21.53
C ASN A 271 37.30 -11.64 -20.80
N PRO A 272 37.16 -12.97 -20.96
CA PRO A 272 38.07 -13.91 -20.32
C PRO A 272 39.48 -13.74 -20.92
N GLU A 273 40.44 -13.33 -20.10
CA GLU A 273 41.85 -13.17 -20.52
C GLU A 273 42.56 -14.52 -20.70
N LEU A 274 42.07 -15.57 -20.01
CA LEU A 274 42.56 -16.95 -20.10
C LEU A 274 41.36 -17.91 -20.12
N SER A 275 41.27 -18.75 -21.15
CA SER A 275 40.31 -19.85 -21.19
C SER A 275 41.02 -21.17 -20.90
N ALA A 276 40.67 -21.85 -19.82
CA ALA A 276 41.06 -23.23 -19.56
C ALA A 276 39.84 -24.14 -19.76
N LYS A 277 40.05 -25.30 -20.36
CA LYS A 277 39.09 -26.42 -20.37
C LYS A 277 39.70 -27.56 -19.59
N TYR A 278 38.87 -28.30 -18.87
CA TYR A 278 39.29 -29.60 -18.35
C TYR A 278 39.64 -30.50 -19.53
N VAL A 279 40.86 -31.02 -19.54
CA VAL A 279 41.23 -32.16 -20.38
C VAL A 279 40.68 -33.38 -19.65
N TRP A 280 39.47 -33.81 -20.01
CA TRP A 280 39.00 -35.13 -19.64
C TRP A 280 39.50 -36.09 -20.72
N GLU A 281 40.28 -37.10 -20.31
CA GLU A 281 40.63 -38.28 -21.12
C GLU A 281 39.43 -39.21 -21.28
#